data_AF-A0A822IZE7-F1
#
_entry.id   AF-A0A822IZE7-F1
#
_cell.length_a   1.000
_cell.length_b   1.000
_cell.length_c   1.000
_cell.angle_alpha   90.00
_cell.angle_beta   90.00
_cell.angle_gamma   90.00
#
_symmetry.space_group_name_H-M   'P 1'
#
loop_
_entity.id
_entity.type
_entity.pdbx_description
1 polymer ?
#
loop_
_entity_poly.entity_id
_entity_poly.type
_entity_poly.pdbx_seq_one_letter_code
_entity_poly.pdbx_strand_id
1 'polypeptide(L)' 'MPDGSIIIKENYMPDKTLAALTVMYKEKGYDPAHNGWFWAKYSPTGEVRAEGKVGMCNDCHGKQKDNDYTFTGPLK' A
#
# COMPACT_ATOMS: atom_id res chain seq x y z
N MET A 1 3.88 -8.54 8.46
CA MET A 1 4.56 -7.26 8.74
C MET A 1 4.18 -6.78 10.13
N PRO A 2 5.12 -6.27 10.93
CA PRO A 2 4.82 -5.66 12.23
C PRO A 2 3.93 -4.41 12.11
N ASP A 3 3.13 -4.13 13.13
CA ASP A 3 2.46 -2.82 13.26
C ASP A 3 3.50 -1.69 13.18
N GLY A 4 3.14 -0.58 12.53
CA GLY A 4 4.05 0.52 12.23
C GLY A 4 4.85 0.37 10.93
N SER A 5 4.77 -0.79 10.24
CA SER A 5 5.48 -1.00 8.97
C SER A 5 4.97 -0.07 7.88
N ILE A 6 5.91 0.51 7.11
CA ILE A 6 5.62 1.32 5.93
C ILE A 6 6.27 0.66 4.70
N ILE A 7 5.50 0.49 3.64
CA ILE A 7 6.00 0.12 2.31
C ILE A 7 5.68 1.26 1.36
N ILE A 8 6.68 1.70 0.61
CA ILE A 8 6.54 2.74 -0.41
C ILE A 8 6.87 2.13 -1.76
N LYS A 9 5.95 2.27 -2.71
CA LYS A 9 6.17 1.97 -4.13
C LYS A 9 6.19 3.28 -4.90
N GLU A 10 7.33 3.54 -5.54
CA GLU A 10 7.49 4.63 -6.49
C GLU A 10 7.22 4.10 -7.90
N ASN A 11 6.36 4.80 -8.63
CA ASN A 11 6.09 4.49 -10.03
C ASN A 11 6.83 5.49 -10.90
N TYR A 12 7.68 5.00 -11.79
CA TYR A 12 8.43 5.81 -12.75
C TYR A 12 7.96 5.53 -14.18
N MET A 13 7.93 6.58 -15.01
CA MET A 13 7.79 6.47 -16.46
C MET A 13 9.07 5.90 -17.09
N PRO A 14 9.05 5.46 -18.37
CA PRO A 14 10.25 4.92 -19.03
C PRO A 14 11.46 5.88 -19.06
N ASP A 15 11.21 7.19 -19.03
CA ASP A 15 12.23 8.26 -18.95
C ASP A 15 12.73 8.53 -17.52
N LYS A 16 12.30 7.73 -16.53
CA LYS A 16 12.58 7.86 -15.11
C LYS A 16 11.93 9.07 -14.43
N THR A 17 10.95 9.70 -15.06
CA THR A 17 10.12 10.70 -14.37
C THR A 17 9.19 10.02 -13.36
N LEU A 18 9.15 10.53 -12.13
CA LEU A 18 8.25 10.03 -11.09
C LEU A 18 6.79 10.30 -11.50
N ALA A 19 5.97 9.26 -11.52
CA ALA A 19 4.57 9.30 -11.93
C ALA A 19 3.59 9.24 -10.75
N ALA A 20 3.93 8.49 -9.69
CA ALA A 20 3.14 8.40 -8.47
C ALA A 20 3.94 7.81 -7.32
N LEU A 21 3.53 8.11 -6.08
CA LEU A 21 3.89 7.34 -4.89
C LEU A 21 2.67 6.58 -4.38
N THR A 22 2.85 5.32 -4.03
CA THR A 22 1.84 4.54 -3.29
C THR A 22 2.44 4.10 -1.96
N VAL A 23 1.73 4.35 -0.87
CA VAL A 23 2.12 4.01 0.49
C VAL A 23 1.17 2.95 1.04
N MET A 24 1.73 1.94 1.68
CA MET A 24 1.03 1.01 2.56
C MET A 24 1.54 1.23 3.97
N TYR A 25 0.64 1.48 4.91
CA TYR A 25 0.99 1.64 6.31
C TYR A 25 0.19 0.66 7.17
N LYS A 26 0.90 -0.08 8.03
CA LYS A 26 0.32 -1.06 8.93
C LYS A 26 -0.09 -0.38 10.23
N GLU A 27 -1.34 0.06 10.34
CA GLU A 27 -1.85 0.70 11.55
C GLU A 27 -2.68 -0.28 12.37
N LYS A 28 -2.32 -0.43 13.64
CA LYS A 28 -2.96 -1.38 14.55
C LYS A 28 -4.46 -1.06 14.69
N GLY A 29 -5.30 -1.99 14.26
CA GLY A 29 -6.76 -1.89 14.43
C GLY A 29 -7.50 -0.97 13.45
N TYR A 30 -6.82 -0.34 12.48
CA TYR A 30 -7.45 0.60 11.54
C TYR A 30 -8.49 -0.06 10.60
N ASP A 31 -8.08 -1.14 9.94
CA ASP A 31 -8.93 -1.93 9.06
C ASP A 31 -8.79 -3.43 9.38
N PRO A 32 -9.41 -3.92 10.47
CA PRO A 32 -9.21 -5.30 10.92
C PRO A 32 -9.58 -6.36 9.87
N ALA A 33 -10.53 -6.06 8.98
CA ALA A 33 -10.91 -6.95 7.88
C ALA A 33 -9.79 -7.12 6.85
N HIS A 34 -8.94 -6.10 6.70
CA HIS A 34 -7.81 -6.07 5.77
C HIS A 34 -6.46 -5.99 6.50
N ASN A 35 -6.40 -6.63 7.67
CA ASN A 35 -5.21 -6.77 8.50
C ASN A 35 -4.52 -5.43 8.87
N GLY A 36 -5.30 -4.36 9.08
CA GLY A 36 -4.79 -3.07 9.54
C GLY A 36 -4.08 -2.24 8.47
N TRP A 37 -4.19 -2.59 7.19
CA TRP A 37 -3.55 -1.80 6.13
C TRP A 37 -4.31 -0.51 5.82
N PHE A 38 -3.60 0.60 5.95
CA PHE A 38 -3.94 1.90 5.38
C PHE A 38 -3.23 2.06 4.03
N TRP A 39 -3.94 2.60 3.05
CA TRP A 39 -3.40 2.88 1.72
C TRP A 39 -3.37 4.37 1.46
N ALA A 40 -2.37 4.85 0.73
CA ALA A 40 -2.40 6.17 0.12
C ALA A 40 -1.73 6.15 -1.25
N LYS A 41 -2.25 6.95 -2.18
CA LYS A 41 -1.63 7.23 -3.47
C LYS A 41 -1.50 8.73 -3.64
N TYR A 42 -0.29 9.17 -3.94
CA TYR A 42 0.05 10.55 -4.18
C TYR A 42 0.44 10.76 -5.64
N SER A 43 0.12 11.94 -6.17
CA SER A 43 0.76 12.46 -7.37
C SER A 43 2.25 12.76 -7.11
N PRO A 44 3.05 13.05 -8.14
CA PRO A 44 4.44 13.46 -7.97
C PRO A 44 4.62 14.77 -7.17
N THR A 45 3.56 15.58 -7.07
CA THR A 45 3.57 16.85 -6.33
C THR A 45 3.01 16.71 -4.90
N GLY A 46 2.68 15.50 -4.47
CA GLY A 46 2.15 15.23 -3.12
C GLY A 46 0.63 15.37 -3.00
N GLU A 47 -0.09 15.60 -4.09
CA GLU A 47 -1.56 15.61 -4.08
C GLU A 47 -2.09 14.21 -3.77
N VAL A 48 -2.99 14.09 -2.80
CA VAL A 48 -3.66 12.82 -2.46
C VAL A 48 -4.66 12.47 -3.56
N ARG A 49 -4.45 11.31 -4.21
CA ARG A 49 -5.35 10.78 -5.24
C ARG A 49 -6.28 9.69 -4.72
N ALA A 50 -5.89 9.00 -3.66
CA ALA A 50 -6.71 8.05 -2.92
C ALA A 50 -6.07 7.80 -1.55
N GLU A 51 -6.86 7.59 -0.50
CA GLU A 51 -6.34 7.21 0.82
C GLU A 51 -7.34 6.42 1.69
N GLY A 52 -6.85 5.78 2.74
CA GLY A 52 -7.64 5.04 3.72
C GLY A 52 -7.92 3.59 3.34
N LYS A 53 -9.17 3.16 3.52
CA LYS A 53 -9.66 1.79 3.21
C LYS A 53 -10.02 1.68 1.72
N VAL A 54 -9.01 1.79 0.86
CA VAL A 54 -9.22 1.83 -0.59
C VAL A 54 -9.60 0.43 -1.09
N GLY A 55 -10.87 0.23 -1.45
CA GLY A 55 -11.42 -1.08 -1.84
C GLY A 55 -10.62 -1.79 -2.94
N MET A 56 -10.25 -1.09 -4.01
CA MET A 56 -9.44 -1.66 -5.09
C MET A 56 -8.06 -2.18 -4.60
N CYS A 57 -7.44 -1.50 -3.62
CA CYS A 57 -6.18 -1.95 -3.04
C CYS A 57 -6.41 -3.20 -2.19
N ASN A 58 -7.44 -3.16 -1.33
CA ASN A 58 -7.84 -4.28 -0.47
C ASN A 58 -8.21 -5.54 -1.28
N ASP A 59 -8.99 -5.41 -2.34
CA ASP A 59 -9.45 -6.54 -3.17
C ASP A 59 -8.29 -7.25 -3.88
N CYS A 60 -7.34 -6.48 -4.41
CA CYS A 60 -6.20 -7.05 -5.12
C CYS A 60 -5.17 -7.63 -4.14
N HIS A 61 -4.83 -6.89 -3.09
CA HIS A 61 -3.84 -7.32 -2.11
C HIS A 61 -4.36 -8.40 -1.14
N GLY A 62 -5.68 -8.49 -0.95
CA GLY A 62 -6.33 -9.57 -0.19
C GLY A 62 -6.09 -10.95 -0.77
N LYS A 63 -5.74 -11.04 -2.07
CA LYS A 63 -5.26 -12.30 -2.69
C LYS A 63 -3.96 -12.82 -2.08
N GLN A 64 -3.22 -11.97 -1.36
CA GLN A 64 -2.01 -12.28 -0.61
C GLN A 64 -2.22 -12.16 0.90
N LYS A 65 -3.45 -12.38 1.40
CA LYS A 65 -3.74 -12.31 2.84
C LYS A 65 -2.80 -13.17 3.70
N ASP A 66 -2.38 -14.33 3.19
CA ASP A 66 -1.48 -15.26 3.88
C ASP A 66 -0.02 -14.75 3.88
N ASN A 67 0.31 -13.80 3.00
CA ASN A 67 1.61 -13.10 2.93
C ASN A 67 1.48 -11.63 3.40
N ASP A 68 0.57 -11.41 4.34
CA ASP A 68 0.23 -10.10 4.89
C ASP A 68 -0.01 -9.00 3.85
N TYR A 69 -0.80 -9.32 2.80
CA TYR A 69 -1.17 -8.38 1.74
C TYR A 69 0.03 -7.83 0.94
N THR A 70 1.22 -8.42 1.05
CA THR A 70 2.43 -7.95 0.36
C THR A 70 2.85 -8.86 -0.79
N PHE A 71 3.47 -8.27 -1.82
CA PHE A 71 4.01 -8.98 -3.00
C PHE A 71 5.54 -8.83 -3.13
N THR A 72 6.23 -8.39 -2.08
CA THR A 72 7.69 -8.14 -2.10
C THR A 72 8.53 -9.41 -2.00
N GLY A 73 7.93 -10.52 -1.54
CA GLY A 73 8.53 -11.85 -1.36
C GLY A 73 7.81 -12.61 -0.24
N PRO A 74 8.08 -13.91 -0.05
CA PRO A 74 7.50 -14.66 1.07
C PRO A 74 7.95 -14.10 2.42
N LEU A 75 6.99 -13.65 3.23
CA LEU A 75 7.16 -13.32 4.62
C LEU A 75 7.11 -14.65 5.40
N LYS A 76 8.25 -15.04 5.98
CA LYS A 76 8.37 -16.25 6.79
C LYS A 76 7.67 -16.10 8.13
#